data_AF-A0A936PZB4-F1
#
_entry.id   AF-A0A936PZB4-F1
#
_cell.length_a   1.000
_cell.length_b   1.000
_cell.length_c   1.000
_cell.angle_alpha   90.00
_cell.angle_beta   90.00
_cell.angle_gamma   90.00
#
_symmetry.space_group_name_H-M   'P 1'
#
loop_
_entity.id
_entity.type
_entity.pdbx_description
1 polymer ?
#
loop_
_entity_poly.entity_id
_entity_poly.type
_entity_poly.pdbx_seq_one_letter_code
_entity_poly.pdbx_strand_id
1 'polypeptide(L)'
;MSRRRWLAPEVIQTSAMDCGPAALKSALEGFGVSVHLGRLREACQTEVDGTSISTLEALATSLGMSPRQTLCPPEHLGVDEAVTLPAVIVVSRPDGALHFVLLWRRVGPWAQIMDPSSGRRWVRFSRLQRELYVHVMQTHEGLAARWLQGRAVLGGLATRLLALGVPEESLDALVGEGHPAQITALDWATRRVEALRRAGAVAAGEEARRLVISLAARAEVDRPGEHRREGWSAWRAWEEPAAWQISGAVVLCLSAPTALTGLG
;
A
#
# COMPACT_ATOMS: atom_id res chain seq x y z
N MET A 1 12.94 20.09 4.36
CA MET A 1 12.96 18.65 4.06
C MET A 1 13.68 17.93 5.20
N SER A 2 12.99 17.10 5.99
CA SER A 2 13.65 16.36 7.07
C SER A 2 14.72 15.42 6.48
N ARG A 3 15.93 15.47 7.04
CA ARG A 3 17.14 14.83 6.49
C ARG A 3 17.14 13.34 6.84
N ARG A 4 16.31 12.56 6.14
CA ARG A 4 16.25 11.10 6.26
C ARG A 4 17.53 10.44 5.72
N ARG A 5 18.06 9.42 6.41
CA ARG A 5 19.26 8.67 5.98
C ARG A 5 19.10 8.04 4.60
N TRP A 6 20.21 7.91 3.87
CA TRP A 6 20.19 7.20 2.58
C TRP A 6 19.87 5.72 2.77
N LEU A 7 20.60 5.04 3.64
CA LEU A 7 20.35 3.63 3.95
C LEU A 7 19.42 3.50 5.16
N ALA A 8 18.53 2.51 5.12
CA ALA A 8 17.75 2.09 6.28
C ALA A 8 18.70 1.64 7.40
N PRO A 9 18.58 2.16 8.64
CA PRO A 9 19.31 1.63 9.78
C PRO A 9 19.02 0.14 9.98
N GLU A 10 20.04 -0.63 10.33
CA GLU A 10 19.88 -2.06 10.52
C GLU A 10 19.45 -2.37 11.95
N VAL A 11 18.26 -2.96 12.09
CA VAL A 11 17.72 -3.38 13.39
C VAL A 11 17.24 -4.82 13.28
N ILE A 12 18.05 -5.75 13.79
CA ILE A 12 17.72 -7.17 13.80
C ILE A 12 16.82 -7.48 15.01
N GLN A 13 15.77 -8.26 14.78
CA GLN A 13 14.85 -8.69 15.82
C GLN A 13 15.53 -9.68 16.78
N THR A 14 15.22 -9.60 18.07
CA THR A 14 15.72 -10.54 19.08
C THR A 14 14.85 -11.78 19.24
N SER A 15 13.54 -11.65 18.98
CA SER A 15 12.55 -12.73 18.97
C SER A 15 11.76 -12.71 17.66
N ALA A 16 11.14 -13.84 17.31
CA ALA A 16 10.23 -13.96 16.18
C ALA A 16 9.04 -12.97 16.28
N MET A 17 8.67 -12.57 17.50
CA MET A 17 7.57 -11.64 17.76
C MET A 17 7.98 -10.16 17.67
N ASP A 18 9.27 -9.84 17.48
CA ASP A 18 9.77 -8.46 17.53
C ASP A 18 9.87 -7.79 16.15
N CYS A 19 9.32 -8.39 15.09
CA CYS A 19 9.43 -7.84 13.73
C CYS A 19 8.81 -6.43 13.62
N GLY A 20 7.64 -6.20 14.23
CA GLY A 20 6.98 -4.89 14.27
C GLY A 20 7.83 -3.82 14.98
N PRO A 21 8.20 -4.02 16.27
CA PRO A 21 9.07 -3.11 17.01
C PRO A 21 10.40 -2.82 16.30
N ALA A 22 11.03 -3.83 15.70
CA ALA A 22 12.30 -3.67 14.99
C ALA A 22 12.14 -2.83 13.70
N ALA A 23 11.08 -3.07 12.93
CA ALA A 23 10.77 -2.27 11.73
C ALA A 23 10.50 -0.79 12.09
N LEU A 24 9.72 -0.54 13.15
CA LEU A 24 9.45 0.82 13.63
C LEU A 24 10.73 1.51 14.14
N LYS A 25 11.57 0.80 14.91
CA LYS A 25 12.87 1.32 15.36
C LYS A 25 13.77 1.73 14.19
N SER A 26 13.88 0.88 13.17
CA SER A 26 14.68 1.18 11.98
C SER A 26 14.19 2.46 11.28
N ALA A 27 12.86 2.61 11.16
CA ALA A 27 12.27 3.82 10.58
C ALA A 27 12.59 5.07 11.41
N LEU A 28 12.38 5.02 12.73
CA LEU A 28 12.66 6.10 13.67
C LEU A 28 14.13 6.55 13.60
N GLU A 29 15.07 5.61 13.71
CA GLU A 29 16.51 5.90 13.60
C GLU A 29 16.88 6.51 12.25
N GLY A 30 16.16 6.10 11.20
CA GLY A 30 16.37 6.60 9.85
C GLY A 30 15.98 8.08 9.70
N PHE A 31 15.08 8.55 10.57
CA PHE A 31 14.74 9.96 10.77
C PHE A 31 15.51 10.65 11.90
N GLY A 32 16.46 9.96 12.53
CA GLY A 32 17.27 10.50 13.63
C GLY A 32 16.60 10.46 15.01
N VAL A 33 15.47 9.75 15.15
CA VAL A 33 14.80 9.54 16.44
C VAL A 33 15.40 8.30 17.10
N SER A 34 16.03 8.48 18.26
CA SER A 34 16.65 7.38 19.02
C SER A 34 15.67 6.79 20.03
N VAL A 35 15.47 5.47 19.98
CA VAL A 35 14.67 4.74 20.96
C VAL A 35 15.25 3.34 21.20
N HIS A 36 15.17 2.84 22.42
CA HIS A 36 15.62 1.49 22.74
C HIS A 36 14.61 0.45 22.24
N LEU A 37 15.10 -0.64 21.62
CA LEU A 37 14.23 -1.71 21.11
C LEU A 37 13.39 -2.34 22.24
N GLY A 38 13.97 -2.53 23.43
CA GLY A 38 13.25 -3.06 24.59
C GLY A 38 11.98 -2.27 24.94
N ARG A 39 12.06 -0.92 24.92
CA ARG A 39 10.89 -0.06 25.19
C ARG A 39 9.80 -0.21 24.14
N LEU A 40 10.17 -0.34 22.86
CA LEU A 40 9.20 -0.59 21.80
C LEU A 40 8.56 -1.97 21.94
N ARG A 41 9.34 -2.99 22.32
CA ARG A 41 8.82 -4.34 22.56
C ARG A 41 7.79 -4.35 23.70
N GLU A 42 8.14 -3.76 24.84
CA GLU A 42 7.23 -3.63 25.99
C GLU A 42 5.93 -2.94 25.58
N ALA A 43 6.03 -1.83 24.83
CA ALA A 43 4.86 -1.07 24.38
C ALA A 43 4.03 -1.78 23.30
N CYS A 44 4.63 -2.69 22.53
CA CYS A 44 3.93 -3.52 21.55
C CYS A 44 3.35 -4.82 22.12
N GLN A 45 3.75 -5.23 23.32
CA GLN A 45 3.32 -6.46 24.00
C GLN A 45 2.11 -6.27 24.91
N THR A 46 1.45 -5.10 24.86
CA THR A 46 0.27 -4.81 25.69
C THR A 46 -1.04 -5.36 25.14
N GLU A 47 -1.05 -5.93 23.93
CA GLU A 47 -2.25 -6.51 23.30
C GLU A 47 -2.19 -8.05 23.26
N VAL A 48 -3.35 -8.69 23.40
CA VAL A 48 -3.51 -10.15 23.52
C VAL A 48 -3.05 -10.91 22.27
N ASP A 49 -3.08 -10.27 21.09
CA ASP A 49 -2.86 -10.92 19.79
C ASP A 49 -1.47 -10.67 19.19
N GLY A 50 -0.55 -10.08 19.97
CA GLY A 50 0.78 -9.66 19.50
C GLY A 50 0.80 -8.22 18.97
N THR A 51 1.80 -7.87 18.14
CA THR A 51 1.94 -6.50 17.63
C THR A 51 1.01 -6.27 16.43
N SER A 52 -0.08 -5.52 16.63
CA SER A 52 -0.93 -5.10 15.51
C SER A 52 -0.33 -3.90 14.78
N ILE A 53 -0.70 -3.72 13.50
CA ILE A 53 -0.30 -2.54 12.73
C ILE A 53 -0.83 -1.24 13.37
N SER A 54 -2.00 -1.31 14.01
CA SER A 54 -2.63 -0.20 14.74
C SER A 54 -1.81 0.19 15.96
N THR A 55 -1.24 -0.80 16.68
CA THR A 55 -0.30 -0.54 17.79
C THR A 55 0.95 0.20 17.28
N LEU A 56 1.49 -0.20 16.11
CA LEU A 56 2.64 0.50 15.50
C LEU A 56 2.30 1.94 15.10
N GLU A 57 1.10 2.18 14.56
CA GLU A 57 0.62 3.54 14.25
C GLU A 57 0.50 4.41 15.51
N ALA A 58 -0.12 3.89 16.57
CA ALA A 58 -0.27 4.58 17.85
C ALA A 58 1.10 4.93 18.46
N LEU A 59 2.05 3.99 18.42
CA LEU A 59 3.42 4.21 18.92
C LEU A 59 4.22 5.17 18.06
N ALA A 60 4.13 5.09 16.74
CA ALA A 60 4.76 6.06 15.86
C ALA A 60 4.25 7.48 16.14
N THR A 61 2.94 7.63 16.37
CA THR A 61 2.30 8.90 16.74
C THR A 61 2.81 9.42 18.09
N SER A 62 2.86 8.58 19.12
CA SER A 62 3.34 9.00 20.46
C SER A 62 4.82 9.37 20.48
N LEU A 63 5.60 8.84 19.53
CA LEU A 63 7.01 9.18 19.31
C LEU A 63 7.22 10.37 18.36
N GLY A 64 6.13 11.09 18.03
CA GLY A 64 6.16 12.34 17.28
C GLY A 64 6.20 12.19 15.76
N MET A 65 6.09 10.96 15.22
CA MET A 65 5.96 10.77 13.78
C MET A 65 4.57 11.18 13.29
N SER A 66 4.43 11.32 11.98
CA SER A 66 3.12 11.45 11.32
C SER A 66 2.83 10.17 10.54
N PRO A 67 2.34 9.11 11.20
CA PRO A 67 1.99 7.87 10.53
C PRO A 67 0.71 8.01 9.72
N ARG A 68 0.56 7.13 8.73
CA ARG A 68 -0.70 6.93 8.00
C ARG A 68 -0.86 5.46 7.64
N GLN A 69 -1.78 4.78 8.31
CA GLN A 69 -2.19 3.42 7.95
C GLN A 69 -3.21 3.42 6.79
N THR A 70 -3.08 2.47 5.87
CA THR A 70 -4.05 2.26 4.78
C THR A 70 -3.93 0.85 4.18
N LEU A 71 -5.01 0.37 3.55
CA LEU A 71 -4.90 -0.69 2.56
C LEU A 71 -4.52 -0.08 1.22
N CYS A 72 -3.51 -0.65 0.57
CA CYS A 72 -3.02 -0.16 -0.71
C CYS A 72 -3.04 -1.30 -1.73
N PRO A 73 -3.64 -1.11 -2.91
CA PRO A 73 -3.46 -2.05 -4.02
C PRO A 73 -1.97 -2.38 -4.25
N PRO A 74 -1.57 -3.66 -4.34
CA PRO A 74 -0.15 -4.05 -4.48
C PRO A 74 0.59 -3.35 -5.63
N GLU A 75 -0.12 -3.06 -6.73
CA GLU A 75 0.38 -2.35 -7.91
C GLU A 75 0.68 -0.88 -7.63
N HIS A 76 0.02 -0.28 -6.63
CA HIS A 76 0.14 1.12 -6.26
C HIS A 76 1.26 1.36 -5.24
N LEU A 77 1.77 0.31 -4.56
CA LEU A 77 2.79 0.45 -3.52
C LEU A 77 4.04 1.20 -3.99
N GLY A 78 4.33 1.13 -5.28
CA GLY A 78 5.52 1.75 -5.89
C GLY A 78 5.27 3.12 -6.50
N VAL A 79 4.09 3.70 -6.31
CA VAL A 79 3.66 5.01 -6.82
C VAL A 79 3.72 6.03 -5.67
N ASP A 80 4.50 7.09 -5.84
CA ASP A 80 4.77 8.07 -4.78
C ASP A 80 3.50 8.83 -4.36
N GLU A 81 2.58 9.05 -5.30
CA GLU A 81 1.27 9.66 -5.10
C GLU A 81 0.35 8.79 -4.22
N ALA A 82 0.58 7.47 -4.19
CA ALA A 82 -0.19 6.52 -3.40
C ALA A 82 0.42 6.26 -2.02
N VAL A 83 1.71 5.95 -1.98
CA VAL A 83 2.44 5.55 -0.78
C VAL A 83 3.71 6.38 -0.63
N THR A 84 3.80 7.07 0.50
CA THR A 84 4.99 7.84 0.84
C THR A 84 5.97 6.94 1.60
N LEU A 85 7.18 6.78 1.07
CA LEU A 85 8.23 6.00 1.71
C LEU A 85 9.04 6.83 2.73
N PRO A 86 9.45 6.24 3.86
CA PRO A 86 9.41 4.82 4.18
C PRO A 86 8.05 4.35 4.68
N ALA A 87 7.76 3.06 4.49
CA ALA A 87 6.54 2.45 4.97
C ALA A 87 6.81 1.06 5.56
N VAL A 88 6.16 0.74 6.68
CA VAL A 88 6.09 -0.62 7.19
C VAL A 88 5.02 -1.36 6.40
N ILE A 89 5.36 -2.52 5.86
CA ILE A 89 4.50 -3.39 5.05
C ILE A 89 4.42 -4.78 5.68
N VAL A 90 3.33 -5.49 5.40
CA VAL A 90 3.17 -6.89 5.81
C VAL A 90 3.46 -7.81 4.63
N VAL A 91 4.32 -8.80 4.84
CA VAL A 91 4.62 -9.86 3.86
C VAL A 91 4.20 -11.21 4.41
N SER A 92 3.81 -12.12 3.51
CA SER A 92 3.60 -13.53 3.82
C SER A 92 4.88 -14.31 3.58
N ARG A 93 5.40 -14.95 4.63
CA ARG A 93 6.58 -15.82 4.52
C ARG A 93 6.19 -17.16 3.85
N PRO A 94 7.17 -17.95 3.37
CA PRO A 94 6.90 -19.24 2.74
C PRO A 94 6.14 -20.25 3.61
N ASP A 95 6.23 -20.12 4.93
CA ASP A 95 5.50 -20.93 5.93
C ASP A 95 4.08 -20.40 6.21
N GLY A 96 3.65 -19.33 5.53
CA GLY A 96 2.36 -18.67 5.71
C GLY A 96 2.33 -17.64 6.86
N ALA A 97 3.40 -17.53 7.65
CA ALA A 97 3.44 -16.56 8.74
C ALA A 97 3.51 -15.12 8.20
N LEU A 98 2.79 -14.21 8.85
CA LEU A 98 2.86 -12.78 8.55
C LEU A 98 4.10 -12.16 9.18
N HIS A 99 4.73 -11.23 8.48
CA HIS A 99 5.98 -10.60 8.91
C HIS A 99 6.00 -9.12 8.54
N PHE A 100 6.41 -8.26 9.48
CA PHE A 100 6.60 -6.84 9.21
C PHE A 100 7.97 -6.57 8.60
N VAL A 101 7.99 -5.83 7.49
CA VAL A 101 9.21 -5.39 6.80
C VAL A 101 9.13 -3.89 6.57
N LEU A 102 10.23 -3.18 6.76
CA LEU A 102 10.31 -1.76 6.42
C LEU A 102 10.72 -1.61 4.95
N LEU A 103 9.82 -1.11 4.11
CA LEU A 103 10.15 -0.61 2.78
C LEU A 103 10.72 0.80 2.92
N TRP A 104 12.04 0.93 2.77
CA TRP A 104 12.72 2.19 3.02
C TRP A 104 12.63 3.14 1.83
N ARG A 105 12.99 2.67 0.65
CA ARG A 105 13.00 3.48 -0.57
C ARG A 105 12.98 2.60 -1.80
N ARG A 106 12.71 3.24 -2.93
CA ARG A 106 12.79 2.63 -4.25
C ARG A 106 13.75 3.45 -5.13
N VAL A 107 14.56 2.75 -5.92
CA VAL A 107 15.44 3.31 -6.95
C VAL A 107 15.25 2.47 -8.21
N GLY A 108 14.48 3.00 -9.17
CA GLY A 108 14.10 2.26 -10.37
C GLY A 108 13.40 0.93 -10.05
N PRO A 109 13.92 -0.22 -10.52
CA PRO A 109 13.32 -1.53 -10.25
C PRO A 109 13.73 -2.13 -8.88
N TRP A 110 14.60 -1.44 -8.13
CA TRP A 110 15.14 -1.92 -6.88
C TRP A 110 14.45 -1.26 -5.69
N ALA A 111 14.10 -2.06 -4.69
CA ALA A 111 13.61 -1.60 -3.41
C ALA A 111 14.63 -1.92 -2.33
N GLN A 112 14.94 -0.93 -1.50
CA GLN A 112 15.66 -1.17 -0.27
C GLN A 112 14.65 -1.49 0.83
N ILE A 113 14.81 -2.67 1.40
CA ILE A 113 14.03 -3.10 2.56
C ILE A 113 14.96 -3.26 3.76
N MET A 114 14.42 -3.04 4.94
CA MET A 114 14.99 -3.55 6.18
C MET A 114 14.06 -4.65 6.70
N ASP A 115 14.53 -5.89 6.61
CA ASP A 115 13.84 -7.07 7.10
C ASP A 115 14.40 -7.40 8.48
N PRO A 116 13.61 -7.31 9.57
CA PRO A 116 14.09 -7.56 10.92
C PRO A 116 14.74 -8.95 11.12
N SER A 117 14.43 -9.93 10.28
CA SER A 117 14.97 -11.29 10.37
C SER A 117 16.33 -11.48 9.67
N SER A 118 16.62 -10.66 8.66
CA SER A 118 17.76 -10.88 7.75
C SER A 118 18.61 -9.63 7.48
N GLY A 119 18.20 -8.47 7.99
CA GLY A 119 18.91 -7.22 7.82
C GLY A 119 18.46 -6.41 6.60
N ARG A 120 19.23 -5.37 6.30
CA ARG A 120 18.97 -4.48 5.17
C ARG A 120 19.39 -5.16 3.88
N ARG A 121 18.51 -5.15 2.88
CA ARG A 121 18.79 -5.73 1.56
C ARG A 121 18.14 -4.94 0.43
N TRP A 122 18.73 -5.08 -0.76
CA TRP A 122 18.12 -4.61 -2.00
C TRP A 122 17.46 -5.78 -2.71
N VAL A 123 16.19 -5.62 -3.07
CA VAL A 123 15.39 -6.64 -3.77
C VAL A 123 14.75 -6.04 -5.01
N ARG A 124 14.41 -6.89 -5.98
CA ARG A 124 13.57 -6.45 -7.11
C ARG A 124 12.18 -6.10 -6.56
N PHE A 125 11.69 -4.91 -6.89
CA PHE A 125 10.39 -4.45 -6.41
C PHE A 125 9.26 -5.38 -6.84
N SER A 126 9.31 -5.90 -8.07
CA SER A 126 8.36 -6.90 -8.57
C SER A 126 8.37 -8.21 -7.78
N ARG A 127 9.50 -8.59 -7.17
CA ARG A 127 9.55 -9.75 -6.27
C ARG A 127 8.87 -9.41 -4.96
N LEU A 128 9.19 -8.27 -4.35
CA LEU A 128 8.58 -7.81 -3.10
C LEU A 128 7.06 -7.73 -3.22
N GLN A 129 6.53 -7.23 -4.34
CA GLN A 129 5.08 -7.13 -4.58
C GLN A 129 4.36 -8.48 -4.51
N ARG A 130 5.02 -9.59 -4.88
CA ARG A 130 4.45 -10.95 -4.79
C ARG A 130 4.51 -11.52 -3.37
N GLU A 131 5.35 -10.96 -2.51
CA GLU A 131 5.50 -11.38 -1.12
C GLU A 131 4.52 -10.62 -0.20
N LEU A 132 3.85 -9.57 -0.69
CA LEU A 132 2.90 -8.78 0.09
C LEU A 132 1.71 -9.63 0.56
N TYR A 133 1.39 -9.51 1.84
CA TYR A 133 0.13 -10.01 2.36
C TYR A 133 -1.00 -9.08 1.92
N VAL A 134 -2.01 -9.64 1.24
CA VAL A 134 -3.19 -8.92 0.78
C VAL A 134 -4.34 -9.22 1.74
N HIS A 135 -4.71 -8.22 2.54
CA HIS A 135 -5.80 -8.31 3.49
C HIS A 135 -7.12 -7.99 2.80
N VAL A 136 -8.17 -8.75 3.13
CA VAL A 136 -9.55 -8.49 2.70
C VAL A 136 -10.38 -8.14 3.92
N MET A 137 -11.11 -7.03 3.85
CA MET A 137 -11.95 -6.52 4.93
C MET A 137 -13.36 -6.21 4.43
N GLN A 138 -14.36 -6.63 5.19
CA GLN A 138 -15.75 -6.20 4.98
C GLN A 138 -15.98 -4.82 5.61
N THR A 139 -16.72 -3.96 4.93
CA THR A 139 -17.00 -2.59 5.33
C THR A 139 -18.34 -2.09 4.77
N HIS A 140 -18.74 -0.89 5.16
CA HIS A 140 -19.93 -0.23 4.63
C HIS A 140 -19.56 0.70 3.45
N GLU A 141 -20.56 1.01 2.61
CA GLU A 141 -20.36 1.78 1.38
C GLU A 141 -19.65 3.13 1.60
N GLY A 142 -20.01 3.86 2.66
CA GLY A 142 -19.37 5.14 2.98
C GLY A 142 -17.86 5.04 3.23
N LEU A 143 -17.40 4.01 3.94
CA LEU A 143 -15.97 3.78 4.17
C LEU A 143 -15.27 3.28 2.91
N ALA A 144 -15.90 2.40 2.13
CA ALA A 144 -15.39 1.97 0.84
C ALA A 144 -15.20 3.15 -0.12
N ALA A 145 -16.19 4.04 -0.22
CA ALA A 145 -16.12 5.26 -1.02
C ALA A 145 -14.96 6.16 -0.60
N ARG A 146 -14.85 6.45 0.71
CA ARG A 146 -13.74 7.24 1.25
C ARG A 146 -12.38 6.62 0.99
N TRP A 147 -12.27 5.29 1.05
CA TRP A 147 -11.02 4.59 0.76
C TRP A 147 -10.65 4.65 -0.73
N LEU A 148 -11.60 4.42 -1.63
CA LEU A 148 -11.41 4.50 -3.08
C LEU A 148 -11.02 5.90 -3.56
N GLN A 149 -11.57 6.93 -2.93
CA GLN A 149 -11.20 8.33 -3.16
C GLN A 149 -9.89 8.74 -2.46
N GLY A 150 -9.36 7.88 -1.59
CA GLY A 150 -8.12 8.12 -0.87
C GLY A 150 -6.90 8.01 -1.79
N ARG A 151 -5.82 8.72 -1.41
CA ARG A 151 -4.54 8.74 -2.16
C ARG A 151 -4.02 7.36 -2.57
N ALA A 152 -4.11 6.38 -1.66
CA ALA A 152 -3.58 5.03 -1.89
C ALA A 152 -4.22 4.32 -3.09
N VAL A 153 -5.48 4.64 -3.38
CA VAL A 153 -6.22 4.10 -4.53
C VAL A 153 -6.16 5.10 -5.67
N LEU A 154 -6.69 6.31 -5.47
CA LEU A 154 -6.89 7.24 -6.56
C LEU A 154 -5.58 7.81 -7.12
N GLY A 155 -4.62 8.16 -6.27
CA GLY A 155 -3.31 8.65 -6.72
C GLY A 155 -2.52 7.57 -7.47
N GLY A 156 -2.62 6.32 -7.01
CA GLY A 156 -2.06 5.16 -7.69
C GLY A 156 -2.72 4.89 -9.05
N LEU A 157 -4.05 4.94 -9.09
CA LEU A 157 -4.84 4.71 -10.29
C LEU A 157 -4.59 5.80 -11.34
N ALA A 158 -4.62 7.07 -10.96
CA ALA A 158 -4.35 8.21 -11.84
C ALA A 158 -2.98 8.08 -12.52
N THR A 159 -1.93 7.82 -11.75
CA THR A 159 -0.56 7.65 -12.28
C THR A 159 -0.48 6.49 -13.29
N ARG A 160 -1.19 5.39 -13.02
CA ARG A 160 -1.23 4.23 -13.91
C ARG A 160 -2.01 4.51 -15.20
N LEU A 161 -3.12 5.22 -15.12
CA LEU A 161 -3.90 5.66 -16.28
C LEU A 161 -3.08 6.59 -17.18
N LEU A 162 -2.36 7.55 -16.60
CA LEU A 162 -1.42 8.42 -17.32
C LEU A 162 -0.35 7.60 -18.06
N ALA A 163 0.24 6.59 -17.40
CA ALA A 163 1.22 5.69 -18.01
C ALA A 163 0.65 4.82 -19.16
N LEU A 164 -0.67 4.58 -19.16
CA LEU A 164 -1.37 3.95 -20.28
C LEU A 164 -1.65 4.92 -21.44
N GLY A 165 -1.50 6.23 -21.23
CA GLY A 165 -1.78 7.27 -22.21
C GLY A 165 -3.18 7.87 -22.12
N VAL A 166 -3.84 7.71 -20.98
CA VAL A 166 -5.03 8.52 -20.64
C VAL A 166 -4.55 9.93 -20.31
N PRO A 167 -5.04 10.98 -20.97
CA PRO A 167 -4.59 12.33 -20.69
C PRO A 167 -5.16 12.85 -19.36
N GLU A 168 -4.44 13.78 -18.72
CA GLU A 168 -4.80 14.33 -17.41
C GLU A 168 -6.19 14.98 -17.42
N GLU A 169 -6.54 15.71 -18.48
CA GLU A 169 -7.86 16.34 -18.63
C GLU A 169 -9.03 15.33 -18.68
N SER A 170 -8.75 14.05 -18.97
CA SER A 170 -9.76 12.99 -18.96
C SER A 170 -9.89 12.29 -17.61
N LEU A 171 -8.94 12.47 -16.68
CA LEU A 171 -8.95 11.74 -15.41
C LEU A 171 -10.16 12.11 -14.55
N ASP A 172 -10.47 13.39 -14.43
CA ASP A 172 -11.61 13.87 -13.63
C ASP A 172 -12.93 13.30 -14.16
N ALA A 173 -13.10 13.26 -15.48
CA ALA A 173 -14.28 12.67 -16.11
C ALA A 173 -14.35 11.14 -15.91
N LEU A 174 -13.22 10.44 -15.96
CA LEU A 174 -13.14 8.98 -15.83
C LEU A 174 -13.28 8.48 -14.40
N VAL A 175 -12.77 9.24 -13.44
CA VAL A 175 -12.93 8.98 -12.01
C VAL A 175 -14.32 9.44 -11.54
N GLY A 176 -14.91 10.40 -12.26
CA GLY A 176 -16.23 10.97 -11.98
C GLY A 176 -16.28 11.71 -10.63
N GLU A 177 -17.48 11.91 -10.10
CA GLU A 177 -17.71 12.43 -8.74
C GLU A 177 -17.24 11.46 -7.62
N GLY A 178 -16.47 10.43 -7.97
CA GLY A 178 -15.91 9.45 -7.05
C GLY A 178 -16.88 8.34 -6.66
N HIS A 179 -17.80 7.94 -7.56
CA HIS A 179 -18.69 6.81 -7.32
C HIS A 179 -17.87 5.52 -7.14
N PRO A 180 -18.08 4.76 -6.03
CA PRO A 180 -17.30 3.57 -5.72
C PRO A 180 -17.21 2.55 -6.85
N ALA A 181 -18.33 2.27 -7.53
CA ALA A 181 -18.39 1.31 -8.62
C ALA A 181 -17.53 1.75 -9.82
N GLN A 182 -17.54 3.04 -10.16
CA GLN A 182 -16.76 3.57 -11.28
C GLN A 182 -15.25 3.47 -11.04
N ILE A 183 -14.77 3.89 -9.86
CA ILE A 183 -13.35 3.78 -9.49
C ILE A 183 -12.91 2.32 -9.50
N THR A 184 -13.75 1.44 -8.95
CA THR A 184 -13.48 0.01 -8.86
C THR A 184 -13.37 -0.64 -10.24
N ALA A 185 -14.32 -0.35 -11.14
CA ALA A 185 -14.30 -0.80 -12.53
C ALA A 185 -13.05 -0.30 -13.28
N LEU A 186 -12.68 0.96 -13.05
CA LEU A 186 -11.53 1.58 -13.70
C LEU A 186 -10.20 0.98 -13.24
N ASP A 187 -10.02 0.72 -11.93
CA ASP A 187 -8.84 0.02 -11.43
C ASP A 187 -8.73 -1.40 -12.00
N TRP A 188 -9.83 -2.15 -12.02
CA TRP A 188 -9.85 -3.48 -12.62
C TRP A 188 -9.46 -3.43 -14.11
N ALA A 189 -10.08 -2.54 -14.89
CA ALA A 189 -9.80 -2.38 -16.32
C ALA A 189 -8.33 -1.99 -16.55
N THR A 190 -7.79 -1.09 -15.75
CA THR A 190 -6.38 -0.66 -15.79
C THR A 190 -5.45 -1.86 -15.61
N ARG A 191 -5.69 -2.72 -14.62
CA ARG A 191 -4.89 -3.95 -14.39
C ARG A 191 -4.95 -4.91 -15.58
N ARG A 192 -6.11 -5.06 -16.22
CA ARG A 192 -6.27 -5.93 -17.39
C ARG A 192 -5.49 -5.39 -18.58
N VAL A 193 -5.60 -4.09 -18.87
CA VAL A 193 -4.87 -3.47 -19.98
C VAL A 193 -3.37 -3.49 -19.73
N GLU A 194 -2.89 -3.20 -18.52
CA GLU A 194 -1.47 -3.34 -18.18
C GLU A 194 -0.95 -4.77 -18.39
N ALA A 195 -1.76 -5.79 -18.06
CA ALA A 195 -1.39 -7.18 -18.30
C ALA A 195 -1.26 -7.48 -19.81
N LEU A 196 -2.20 -7.00 -20.63
CA LEU A 196 -2.15 -7.13 -22.08
C LEU A 196 -0.95 -6.38 -22.69
N ARG A 197 -0.64 -5.18 -22.18
CA ARG A 197 0.54 -4.41 -22.60
C ARG A 197 1.84 -5.14 -22.27
N ARG A 198 1.96 -5.71 -21.08
CA ARG A 198 3.13 -6.53 -20.71
C ARG A 198 3.28 -7.77 -21.60
N ALA A 199 2.18 -8.32 -22.10
CA ALA A 199 2.17 -9.42 -23.05
C ALA A 199 2.40 -8.98 -24.51
N GLY A 200 2.52 -7.67 -24.78
CA GLY A 200 2.70 -7.13 -26.13
C GLY A 200 1.42 -7.11 -26.99
N ALA A 201 0.25 -7.36 -26.39
CA ALA A 201 -1.02 -7.47 -27.11
C ALA A 201 -1.71 -6.12 -27.36
N VAL A 202 -1.27 -5.04 -26.68
CA VAL A 202 -1.87 -3.70 -26.75
C VAL A 202 -0.76 -2.65 -26.72
N ALA A 203 -0.82 -1.66 -27.59
CA ALA A 203 0.12 -0.54 -27.62
C ALA A 203 -0.23 0.56 -26.60
N ALA A 204 0.73 1.45 -26.35
CA ALA A 204 0.51 2.65 -25.53
C ALA A 204 -0.43 3.66 -26.19
N GLY A 205 -0.95 4.60 -25.41
CA GLY A 205 -1.67 5.75 -25.94
C GLY A 205 -3.13 5.40 -26.25
N GLU A 206 -3.57 5.78 -27.44
CA GLU A 206 -4.99 5.74 -27.81
C GLU A 206 -5.61 4.34 -27.80
N GLU A 207 -4.83 3.30 -28.11
CA GLU A 207 -5.32 1.91 -28.06
C GLU A 207 -5.60 1.47 -26.61
N ALA A 208 -4.61 1.63 -25.72
CA ALA A 208 -4.78 1.33 -24.30
C ALA A 208 -5.89 2.17 -23.66
N ARG A 209 -5.96 3.47 -23.98
CA ARG A 209 -6.99 4.38 -23.47
C ARG A 209 -8.39 3.89 -23.82
N ARG A 210 -8.66 3.62 -25.10
CA ARG A 210 -9.98 3.12 -25.54
C ARG A 210 -10.32 1.79 -24.89
N LEU A 211 -9.34 0.90 -24.75
CA LEU A 211 -9.56 -0.40 -24.14
C LEU A 211 -9.88 -0.29 -22.65
N VAL A 212 -9.18 0.56 -21.88
CA VAL A 212 -9.48 0.79 -20.46
C VAL A 212 -10.92 1.28 -20.30
N ILE A 213 -11.31 2.31 -21.05
CA ILE A 213 -12.66 2.89 -20.99
C ILE A 213 -13.71 1.84 -21.36
N SER A 214 -13.48 1.08 -22.43
CA SER A 214 -14.40 0.05 -22.89
C SER A 214 -14.54 -1.12 -21.90
N LEU A 215 -13.46 -1.50 -21.21
CA LEU A 215 -13.49 -2.57 -20.21
C LEU A 215 -14.16 -2.09 -18.92
N ALA A 216 -13.88 -0.86 -18.47
CA ALA A 216 -14.49 -0.29 -17.28
C ALA A 216 -16.02 -0.18 -17.44
N ALA A 217 -16.50 0.24 -18.61
CA ALA A 217 -17.94 0.32 -18.90
C ALA A 217 -18.68 -1.03 -18.91
N ARG A 218 -17.94 -2.15 -19.04
CA ARG A 218 -18.49 -3.52 -19.05
C ARG A 218 -18.21 -4.28 -17.74
N ALA A 219 -17.58 -3.63 -16.77
CA ALA A 219 -17.18 -4.29 -15.53
C ALA A 219 -18.39 -4.48 -14.60
N GLU A 220 -18.67 -5.71 -14.21
CA GLU A 220 -19.79 -6.05 -13.31
C GLU A 220 -19.33 -6.01 -11.84
N VAL A 221 -19.20 -4.80 -11.28
CA VAL A 221 -18.72 -4.58 -9.90
C VAL A 221 -19.65 -5.18 -8.84
N ASP A 222 -20.95 -5.27 -9.15
CA ASP A 222 -21.97 -5.78 -8.24
C ASP A 222 -22.06 -7.32 -8.23
N ARG A 223 -21.35 -8.01 -9.14
CA ARG A 223 -21.35 -9.48 -9.26
C ARG A 223 -19.98 -10.03 -9.65
N PRO A 224 -18.92 -9.83 -8.85
CA PRO A 224 -17.72 -10.63 -9.04
C PRO A 224 -18.13 -12.09 -8.82
N GLY A 225 -18.16 -12.90 -9.88
CA GLY A 225 -18.46 -14.32 -9.74
C GLY A 225 -17.58 -14.96 -8.66
N GLU A 226 -18.08 -16.02 -8.01
CA GLU A 226 -17.52 -16.72 -6.84
C GLU A 226 -16.01 -17.04 -6.95
N HIS A 227 -15.48 -17.10 -8.18
CA HIS A 227 -14.10 -17.41 -8.53
C HIS A 227 -13.23 -16.23 -9.04
N ARG A 228 -13.70 -14.98 -9.02
CA ARG A 228 -12.97 -13.81 -9.58
C ARG A 228 -12.61 -12.73 -8.55
N ARG A 229 -12.09 -13.12 -7.37
CA ARG A 229 -11.43 -12.18 -6.43
C ARG A 229 -10.13 -11.60 -7.01
N GLU A 230 -9.53 -12.28 -7.98
CA GLU A 230 -8.26 -11.87 -8.58
C GLU A 230 -8.39 -10.55 -9.35
N GLY A 231 -7.67 -9.54 -8.87
CA GLY A 231 -7.51 -8.25 -9.56
C GLY A 231 -8.51 -7.17 -9.16
N TRP A 232 -9.34 -7.37 -8.12
CA TRP A 232 -10.21 -6.34 -7.59
C TRP A 232 -9.67 -5.73 -6.30
N SER A 233 -9.75 -4.41 -6.20
CA SER A 233 -9.47 -3.64 -4.97
C SER A 233 -10.69 -3.52 -4.06
N ALA A 234 -11.88 -3.47 -4.64
CA ALA A 234 -13.14 -3.39 -3.94
C ALA A 234 -14.23 -4.11 -4.74
N TRP A 235 -15.29 -4.55 -4.07
CA TRP A 235 -16.50 -5.12 -4.70
C TRP A 235 -17.65 -5.16 -3.70
N ARG A 236 -18.89 -5.32 -4.19
CA ARG A 236 -20.04 -5.60 -3.31
C ARG A 236 -20.01 -7.04 -2.82
N ALA A 237 -20.29 -7.25 -1.53
CA ALA A 237 -20.40 -8.60 -0.98
C ALA A 237 -21.61 -9.33 -1.58
N TRP A 238 -21.42 -10.61 -1.93
CA TRP A 238 -22.47 -11.43 -2.54
C TRP A 238 -23.61 -11.73 -1.56
N GLU A 239 -23.25 -12.12 -0.33
CA GLU A 239 -24.19 -12.54 0.72
C GLU A 239 -24.97 -11.35 1.30
N GLU A 240 -24.37 -10.16 1.28
CA GLU A 240 -24.95 -8.93 1.81
C GLU A 240 -24.74 -7.77 0.80
N PRO A 241 -25.67 -7.52 -0.13
CA PRO A 241 -25.49 -6.52 -1.19
C PRO A 241 -25.25 -5.08 -0.72
N ALA A 242 -25.58 -4.78 0.53
CA ALA A 242 -25.32 -3.49 1.17
C ALA A 242 -23.88 -3.36 1.72
N ALA A 243 -23.18 -4.48 1.90
CA ALA A 243 -21.81 -4.53 2.38
C ALA A 243 -20.82 -4.48 1.20
N TRP A 244 -19.70 -3.83 1.45
CA TRP A 244 -18.56 -3.75 0.55
C TRP A 244 -17.41 -4.59 1.11
N GLN A 245 -16.63 -5.18 0.23
CA GLN A 245 -15.33 -5.76 0.57
C GLN A 245 -14.25 -4.92 -0.09
N ILE A 246 -13.19 -4.64 0.65
CA ILE A 246 -11.99 -3.97 0.15
C ILE A 246 -10.77 -4.84 0.39
N SER A 247 -9.79 -4.73 -0.50
CA SER A 247 -8.61 -5.58 -0.55
C SER A 247 -7.36 -4.77 -0.85
N GLY A 248 -6.28 -5.06 -0.13
CA GLY A 248 -4.99 -4.42 -0.39
C GLY A 248 -3.88 -4.91 0.54
N ALA A 249 -2.65 -4.54 0.19
CA ALA A 249 -1.52 -4.66 1.09
C ALA A 249 -1.72 -3.75 2.30
N VAL A 250 -1.38 -4.25 3.49
CA VAL A 250 -1.38 -3.46 4.73
C VAL A 250 -0.12 -2.58 4.74
N VAL A 251 -0.31 -1.26 4.77
CA VAL A 251 0.79 -0.28 4.69
C VAL A 251 0.65 0.77 5.80
N LEU A 252 1.74 1.00 6.52
CA LEU A 252 1.90 2.11 7.46
C LEU A 252 2.99 3.04 6.94
N CYS A 253 2.58 4.16 6.33
CA CYS A 253 3.51 5.19 5.88
C CYS A 253 4.03 5.96 7.09
N LEU A 254 5.32 6.28 7.12
CA LEU A 254 5.96 6.96 8.24
C LEU A 254 6.64 8.23 7.74
N SER A 255 6.15 9.39 8.18
CA SER A 255 6.76 10.68 7.87
C SER A 255 7.40 11.31 9.11
N ALA A 256 8.40 12.15 8.88
CA ALA A 256 9.10 12.85 9.94
C ALA A 256 8.16 13.79 10.72
N PRO A 257 8.48 14.10 12.00
CA PRO A 257 7.72 15.03 12.81
C PRO A 257 7.55 16.41 12.13
N THR A 258 6.33 16.92 12.08
CA THR A 258 6.00 18.25 11.51
C THR A 258 6.71 19.39 12.24
N ALA A 259 7.17 19.20 13.48
CA ALA A 259 7.86 20.23 14.27
C ALA A 259 9.28 20.58 13.76
N LEU A 260 9.87 19.79 12.85
CA LEU A 260 11.23 20.02 12.34
C LEU A 260 11.29 20.94 11.11
N THR A 261 10.16 21.53 10.68
CA THR A 261 10.11 22.46 9.53
C THR A 261 10.04 23.94 9.90
N GLY A 262 10.13 24.30 11.18
CA GLY A 262 9.93 25.68 11.67
C GLY A 262 11.14 26.37 12.32
N LEU A 263 12.34 25.78 12.31
CA LEU A 263 13.56 26.40 12.83
C LEU A 263 14.68 26.26 11.79
N GLY A 264 14.63 27.13 10.78
CA GLY A 264 15.65 27.34 9.76
C GLY A 264 15.52 28.73 9.21
#